data_AF-A0A8S3GMY3-F1
#
_entry.id   AF-A0A8S3GMY3-F1
#
_cell.length_a   1.000
_cell.length_b   1.000
_cell.length_c   1.000
_cell.angle_alpha   90.00
_cell.angle_beta   90.00
_cell.angle_gamma   90.00
#
_symmetry.space_group_name_H-M   'P 1'
#
loop_
_entity.id
_entity.type
_entity.pdbx_description
1 polymer ?
#
loop_
_entity_poly.entity_id
_entity_poly.type
_entity_poly.pdbx_seq_one_letter_code
_entity_poly.pdbx_strand_id
1 'polypeptide(L)'
;NTGGKEINMIAHKNHFAAIKRENYNIAEFQRALANAAFSEAGGLWHASLIERHLVTFFIPFLPLERSHIRTCIRRQLELTHENDKHEYKLSDNDIIDRVIDLIEFSPPDSLLYSVSGCKKVQQKLAFILESNRGNVKQTKNEF
;
A
#
# COMPACT_ATOMS: atom_id res chain seq x y z
N ASN A 1 -4.60 -0.28 13.82
CA ASN A 1 -3.25 -0.51 14.40
C ASN A 1 -3.02 0.60 15.39
N THR A 2 -2.56 0.29 16.61
CA THR A 2 -2.18 1.29 17.62
C THR A 2 -1.06 2.16 17.06
N GLY A 3 -1.15 3.49 17.24
CA GLY A 3 -0.14 4.42 16.75
C GLY A 3 -0.23 4.74 15.24
N GLY A 4 -1.23 4.22 14.53
CA GLY A 4 -1.38 4.42 13.09
C GLY A 4 -1.68 5.87 12.71
N LYS A 5 -2.44 6.58 13.56
CA LYS A 5 -2.77 7.99 13.36
C LYS A 5 -1.52 8.87 13.50
N GLU A 6 -0.68 8.57 14.48
CA GLU A 6 0.56 9.25 14.82
C GLU A 6 1.58 9.07 13.70
N ILE A 7 1.74 7.85 13.20
CA ILE A 7 2.60 7.57 12.04
C ILE A 7 2.17 8.42 10.84
N ASN A 8 0.88 8.42 10.51
CA ASN A 8 0.36 9.16 9.35
C ASN A 8 0.55 10.67 9.54
N MET A 9 0.31 11.19 10.74
CA MET A 9 0.49 12.61 11.06
C MET A 9 1.95 13.04 10.93
N ILE A 10 2.89 12.28 11.48
CA ILE A 10 4.33 12.58 11.42
C ILE A 10 4.83 12.48 9.96
N ALA A 11 4.41 11.45 9.22
CA ALA A 11 4.75 11.29 7.81
C ALA A 11 4.26 12.49 6.99
N HIS A 12 3.00 12.88 7.17
CA HIS A 12 2.41 14.04 6.49
C HIS A 12 3.16 15.33 6.82
N LYS A 13 3.41 15.61 8.11
CA LYS A 13 4.18 16.77 8.56
C LYS A 13 5.55 16.85 7.86
N ASN A 14 6.31 15.75 7.84
CA ASN A 14 7.63 15.73 7.21
C ASN A 14 7.55 15.88 5.69
N HIS A 15 6.53 15.32 5.04
CA HIS A 15 6.30 15.52 3.60
C HIS A 15 6.10 17.00 3.25
N PHE A 16 5.24 17.71 3.97
CA PHE A 16 5.01 19.15 3.74
C PHE A 16 6.21 20.03 4.11
N ALA A 17 7.12 19.52 4.94
CA ALA A 17 8.42 20.14 5.19
C ALA A 17 9.48 19.82 4.12
N ALA A 18 9.09 19.17 3.01
CA ALA A 18 9.97 18.72 1.93
C ALA A 18 11.12 17.79 2.38
N ILE A 19 10.93 17.10 3.51
CA ILE A 19 11.88 16.10 3.98
C ILE A 19 11.61 14.82 3.17
N LYS A 20 12.68 14.24 2.61
CA LYS A 20 12.60 12.96 1.91
C LYS A 20 12.18 11.86 2.88
N ARG A 21 11.32 10.96 2.42
CA ARG A 21 10.79 9.83 3.19
C ARG A 21 11.88 9.02 3.88
N GLU A 22 13.00 8.80 3.19
CA GLU A 22 14.15 8.02 3.67
C GLU A 22 14.91 8.72 4.80
N ASN A 23 14.72 10.03 4.96
CA ASN A 23 15.38 10.86 5.95
C ASN A 23 14.50 11.17 7.17
N TYR A 24 13.33 10.52 7.28
CA TYR A 24 12.44 10.70 8.43
C TYR A 24 13.12 10.25 9.72
N ASN A 25 13.05 11.10 10.76
CA ASN A 25 13.70 10.81 12.03
C ASN A 25 12.96 9.71 12.80
N ILE A 26 13.52 8.50 12.80
CA ILE A 26 12.96 7.33 13.49
C ILE A 26 12.63 7.59 14.97
N ALA A 27 13.41 8.42 15.66
CA ALA A 27 13.19 8.70 17.08
C ALA A 27 11.87 9.44 17.35
N GLU A 28 11.39 10.25 16.39
CA GLU A 28 10.07 10.89 16.48
C GLU A 28 8.95 9.84 16.46
N PHE A 29 9.05 8.86 15.56
CA PHE A 29 8.10 7.75 15.48
C PHE A 29 8.15 6.84 16.71
N GLN A 30 9.35 6.49 17.20
CA GLN A 30 9.49 5.66 18.41
C GLN A 30 8.76 6.26 19.61
N ARG A 31 8.95 7.57 19.86
CA ARG A 31 8.30 8.27 20.97
C ARG A 31 6.78 8.29 20.80
N ALA A 32 6.30 8.61 19.61
CA ALA A 32 4.87 8.68 19.34
C ALA A 32 4.20 7.30 19.48
N LEU A 33 4.84 6.24 18.99
CA LEU A 33 4.34 4.87 19.10
C LEU A 33 4.37 4.33 20.52
N ALA A 34 5.43 4.63 21.29
CA ALA A 34 5.46 4.29 22.71
C ALA A 34 4.27 4.93 23.44
N ASN A 35 4.09 6.24 23.28
CA ASN A 35 2.96 6.96 23.90
C ASN A 35 1.61 6.39 23.47
N ALA A 36 1.43 6.10 22.18
CA ALA A 36 0.20 5.51 21.66
C ALA A 36 -0.05 4.12 22.24
N ALA A 37 0.98 3.28 22.38
CA ALA A 37 0.87 1.95 22.99
C ALA A 37 0.43 2.00 24.45
N PHE A 38 0.86 3.02 25.21
CA PHE A 38 0.44 3.21 26.61
C PHE A 38 -0.96 3.82 26.75
N SER A 39 -1.37 4.70 25.84
CA SER A 39 -2.52 5.60 26.06
C SER A 39 -3.72 5.38 25.14
N GLU A 40 -3.53 4.82 23.94
CA GLU A 40 -4.65 4.57 23.02
C GLU A 40 -5.36 3.28 23.38
N ALA A 41 -6.69 3.35 23.57
CA ALA A 41 -7.53 2.17 23.66
C ALA A 41 -7.40 1.33 22.37
N GLY A 42 -6.77 0.17 22.48
CA GLY A 42 -6.42 -0.70 21.36
C GLY A 42 -5.73 -1.99 21.82
N GLY A 43 -5.21 -2.78 20.88
CA GLY A 43 -4.69 -4.13 21.20
C GLY A 43 -3.43 -4.17 22.09
N LEU A 44 -2.75 -3.04 22.25
CA LEU A 44 -1.59 -2.90 23.13
C LEU A 44 -1.92 -2.22 24.47
N TRP A 45 -3.12 -1.66 24.58
CA TRP A 45 -3.58 -1.00 25.79
C TRP A 45 -3.73 -2.01 26.92
N HIS A 46 -3.08 -1.77 28.05
CA HIS A 46 -2.99 -2.71 29.18
C HIS A 46 -2.35 -4.07 28.85
N ALA A 47 -1.63 -4.18 27.73
CA ALA A 47 -0.84 -5.38 27.49
C ALA A 47 0.31 -5.43 28.51
N SER A 48 0.45 -6.56 29.22
CA SER A 48 1.55 -6.79 30.19
C SER A 48 2.93 -6.48 29.61
N LEU A 49 3.13 -6.69 28.30
CA LEU A 49 4.37 -6.36 27.59
C LEU A 49 4.68 -4.86 27.61
N ILE A 50 3.66 -4.02 27.44
CA ILE A 50 3.79 -2.56 27.43
C ILE A 50 3.91 -2.05 28.87
N GLU A 51 3.04 -2.51 29.79
CA GLU A 51 3.09 -2.10 31.20
C GLU A 51 4.43 -2.44 31.87
N ARG A 52 5.01 -3.60 31.54
CA ARG A 52 6.32 -4.03 32.04
C ARG A 52 7.51 -3.52 31.22
N HIS A 53 7.27 -2.66 30.22
CA HIS A 53 8.31 -2.02 29.40
C HIS A 53 9.22 -3.05 28.69
N LEU A 54 8.65 -4.16 28.23
CA LEU A 54 9.37 -5.26 27.57
C LEU A 54 9.59 -5.02 26.06
N VAL A 55 9.00 -3.97 25.50
CA VAL A 55 9.19 -3.59 24.09
C VAL A 55 10.35 -2.60 23.98
N THR A 56 11.43 -3.02 23.32
CA THR A 56 12.62 -2.17 23.11
C THR A 56 12.51 -1.26 21.90
N PHE A 57 11.79 -1.70 20.85
CA PHE A 57 11.66 -0.97 19.60
C PHE A 57 10.27 -1.17 18.98
N PHE A 58 9.69 -0.07 18.50
CA PHE A 58 8.48 -0.08 17.67
C PHE A 58 8.87 0.10 16.21
N ILE A 59 8.41 -0.76 15.30
CA ILE A 59 8.76 -0.63 13.87
C ILE A 59 7.60 0.07 13.14
N PRO A 60 7.74 1.36 12.75
CA PRO A 60 6.69 2.08 12.03
C PRO A 60 6.61 1.62 10.58
N PHE A 61 5.41 1.24 10.14
CA PHE A 61 5.11 1.05 8.72
C PHE A 61 4.47 2.32 8.17
N LEU A 62 5.25 3.10 7.41
CA LEU A 62 4.82 4.38 6.86
C LEU A 62 3.74 4.20 5.78
N PRO A 63 2.81 5.17 5.62
CA PRO A 63 1.78 5.12 4.58
C PRO A 63 2.40 5.06 3.18
N LEU A 64 1.73 4.38 2.25
CA LEU A 64 2.23 4.16 0.90
C LEU A 64 1.78 5.26 -0.06
N GLU A 65 2.74 5.93 -0.66
CA GLU A 65 2.50 6.93 -1.72
C GLU A 65 2.14 6.29 -3.07
N ARG A 66 1.60 7.09 -4.00
CA ARG A 66 1.19 6.66 -5.35
C ARG A 66 2.29 5.92 -6.12
N SER A 67 3.56 6.33 -5.95
CA SER A 67 4.72 5.65 -6.53
C SER A 67 4.87 4.20 -6.04
N HIS A 68 4.72 3.95 -4.74
CA HIS A 68 4.75 2.60 -4.16
C HIS A 68 3.61 1.74 -4.68
N ILE A 69 2.41 2.32 -4.84
CA ILE A 69 1.27 1.61 -5.42
C ILE A 69 1.54 1.22 -6.87
N ARG A 70 2.15 2.10 -7.68
CA ARG A 70 2.57 1.77 -9.05
C ARG A 70 3.52 0.57 -9.06
N THR A 71 4.50 0.52 -8.16
CA THR A 71 5.42 -0.61 -8.03
C THR A 71 4.68 -1.90 -7.64
N CYS A 72 3.75 -1.84 -6.69
CA CYS A 72 2.94 -3.00 -6.32
C CYS A 72 2.12 -3.54 -7.49
N ILE A 73 1.49 -2.66 -8.27
CA ILE A 73 0.67 -3.07 -9.43
C ILE A 73 1.56 -3.71 -10.50
N ARG A 74 2.72 -3.10 -10.80
CA ARG A 74 3.68 -3.65 -11.75
C ARG A 74 4.10 -5.07 -11.35
N ARG A 75 4.49 -5.26 -10.09
CA ARG A 75 4.90 -6.59 -9.60
C ARG A 75 3.76 -7.60 -9.66
N GLN A 76 2.54 -7.18 -9.31
CA GLN A 76 1.38 -8.06 -9.38
C GLN A 76 1.03 -8.44 -10.81
N LEU A 77 1.18 -7.51 -11.76
CA LEU A 77 0.96 -7.77 -13.19
C LEU A 77 2.00 -8.74 -13.76
N GLU A 78 3.29 -8.57 -13.40
CA GLU A 78 4.34 -9.54 -13.74
C GLU A 78 3.99 -10.95 -13.23
N LEU A 79 3.58 -11.08 -11.97
CA LEU A 79 3.15 -12.36 -11.40
C LEU A 79 1.93 -12.94 -12.13
N THR A 80 0.99 -12.09 -12.57
CA THR A 80 -0.15 -12.57 -13.36
C THR A 80 0.29 -13.09 -14.72
N HIS A 81 1.16 -12.40 -15.42
CA HIS A 81 1.71 -12.85 -16.71
C HIS A 81 2.53 -14.15 -16.59
N GLU A 82 3.24 -14.35 -15.47
CA GLU A 82 3.96 -15.60 -15.17
C GLU A 82 3.00 -16.80 -15.03
N ASN A 83 1.82 -16.58 -14.43
CA ASN A 83 0.83 -17.62 -14.17
C ASN A 83 -0.19 -17.81 -15.31
N ASP A 84 -0.43 -16.78 -16.11
CA ASP A 84 -1.50 -16.75 -17.10
C ASP A 84 -1.10 -15.95 -18.36
N LYS A 85 -0.83 -16.65 -19.47
CA LYS A 85 -0.32 -16.08 -20.73
C LYS A 85 -1.43 -15.62 -21.67
N HIS A 86 -2.38 -14.83 -21.17
CA HIS A 86 -3.40 -14.20 -22.02
C HIS A 86 -2.90 -12.91 -22.65
N GLU A 87 -3.36 -12.63 -23.87
CA GLU A 87 -3.23 -11.32 -24.48
C GLU A 87 -4.33 -10.39 -23.96
N TYR A 88 -3.94 -9.17 -23.57
CA TYR A 88 -4.84 -8.11 -23.16
C TYR A 88 -4.87 -7.01 -24.22
N LYS A 89 -6.03 -6.37 -24.37
CA LYS A 89 -6.22 -5.26 -25.33
C LYS A 89 -5.42 -4.01 -24.99
N LEU A 90 -5.07 -3.84 -23.72
CA LEU A 90 -4.39 -2.67 -23.18
C LEU A 90 -2.91 -2.97 -22.97
N SER A 91 -2.07 -1.95 -23.08
CA SER A 91 -0.67 -2.08 -22.67
C SER A 91 -0.56 -2.23 -21.15
N ASP A 92 0.54 -2.80 -20.67
CA ASP A 92 0.81 -2.93 -19.23
C ASP A 92 0.77 -1.56 -18.51
N ASN A 93 1.26 -0.49 -19.15
CA ASN A 93 1.22 0.85 -18.58
C ASN A 93 -0.22 1.37 -18.44
N ASP A 94 -1.06 1.15 -19.46
CA ASP A 94 -2.48 1.55 -19.41
C ASP A 94 -3.24 0.76 -18.34
N ILE A 95 -2.93 -0.53 -18.19
CA ILE A 95 -3.48 -1.38 -17.12
C ILE A 95 -3.08 -0.80 -15.76
N ILE A 96 -1.80 -0.50 -15.57
CA ILE A 96 -1.28 0.06 -14.32
C ILE A 96 -2.00 1.37 -13.98
N ASP A 97 -2.12 2.29 -14.94
CA ASP A 97 -2.77 3.58 -14.72
C ASP A 97 -4.24 3.41 -14.34
N ARG A 98 -4.98 2.56 -15.04
CA ARG A 98 -6.38 2.24 -14.70
C ARG A 98 -6.52 1.62 -13.31
N VAL A 99 -5.62 0.74 -12.90
CA VAL A 99 -5.66 0.15 -11.56
C VAL A 99 -5.35 1.21 -10.50
N ILE A 100 -4.40 2.12 -10.74
CA ILE A 100 -4.11 3.24 -9.85
C ILE A 100 -5.34 4.11 -9.67
N ASP A 101 -6.05 4.44 -10.74
CA ASP A 101 -7.23 5.32 -10.68
C ASP A 101 -8.40 4.70 -9.89
N LEU A 102 -8.44 3.38 -9.79
CA LEU A 102 -9.38 2.70 -8.92
C LEU A 102 -8.98 2.79 -7.44
N ILE A 103 -7.70 3.03 -7.09
CA ILE A 103 -7.21 3.09 -5.70
C ILE A 103 -7.62 4.40 -5.03
N GLU A 104 -8.09 4.29 -3.79
CA GLU A 104 -8.46 5.43 -2.98
C GLU A 104 -7.23 6.03 -2.30
N PHE A 105 -7.05 7.34 -2.48
CA PHE A 105 -5.95 8.11 -1.90
C PHE A 105 -6.47 9.19 -0.94
N SER A 106 -5.65 9.55 0.04
CA SER A 106 -5.96 10.47 1.13
C SER A 106 -4.70 11.27 1.52
N PRO A 107 -4.83 12.48 2.06
CA PRO A 107 -6.08 13.25 2.21
C PRO A 107 -6.64 13.74 0.85
N PRO A 108 -7.93 14.10 0.75
CA PRO A 108 -8.58 14.46 -0.52
C PRO A 108 -7.89 15.58 -1.30
N ASP A 109 -7.25 16.53 -0.60
CA ASP A 109 -6.64 17.71 -1.23
C ASP A 109 -5.29 17.41 -1.90
N SER A 110 -4.55 16.42 -1.40
CA SER A 110 -3.22 16.07 -1.92
C SER A 110 -3.15 14.69 -2.57
N LEU A 111 -4.12 13.81 -2.27
CA LEU A 111 -4.20 12.41 -2.73
C LEU A 111 -2.85 11.67 -2.58
N LEU A 112 -2.13 11.96 -1.50
CA LEU A 112 -0.75 11.57 -1.34
C LEU A 112 -0.59 10.08 -1.02
N TYR A 113 -1.41 9.56 -0.11
CA TYR A 113 -1.26 8.22 0.45
C TYR A 113 -2.44 7.32 0.11
N SER A 114 -2.18 6.07 -0.24
CA SER A 114 -3.23 5.06 -0.44
C SER A 114 -3.87 4.68 0.90
N VAL A 115 -5.19 4.77 0.97
CA VAL A 115 -5.98 4.39 2.16
C VAL A 115 -5.79 2.92 2.51
N SER A 116 -5.67 2.05 1.49
CA SER A 116 -5.55 0.60 1.66
C SER A 116 -4.14 0.04 1.46
N GLY A 117 -3.14 0.89 1.22
CA GLY A 117 -1.84 0.46 0.72
C GLY A 117 -1.98 -0.43 -0.52
N CYS A 118 -1.20 -1.51 -0.60
CA CYS A 118 -1.26 -2.46 -1.71
C CYS A 118 -2.29 -3.59 -1.52
N LYS A 119 -3.06 -3.59 -0.42
CA LYS A 119 -3.97 -4.69 -0.05
C LYS A 119 -5.02 -4.98 -1.12
N LYS A 120 -5.54 -3.94 -1.79
CA LYS A 120 -6.60 -4.06 -2.81
C LYS A 120 -6.07 -4.13 -4.24
N VAL A 121 -4.75 -4.10 -4.46
CA VAL A 121 -4.14 -4.07 -5.81
C VAL A 121 -4.52 -5.31 -6.60
N GLN A 122 -4.38 -6.50 -6.03
CA GLN A 122 -4.68 -7.77 -6.72
C GLN A 122 -6.13 -7.82 -7.23
N GLN A 123 -7.10 -7.45 -6.38
CA GLN A 123 -8.52 -7.48 -6.72
C GLN A 123 -8.85 -6.49 -7.86
N LYS A 124 -8.28 -5.28 -7.80
CA LYS A 124 -8.50 -4.24 -8.83
C LYS A 124 -7.80 -4.56 -10.14
N LEU A 125 -6.61 -5.16 -10.07
CA LEU A 125 -5.91 -5.64 -11.25
C LEU A 125 -6.72 -6.74 -11.94
N ALA A 126 -7.17 -7.75 -11.21
CA ALA A 126 -7.99 -8.82 -11.76
C ALA A 126 -9.25 -8.26 -12.47
N PHE A 127 -9.93 -7.30 -11.86
CA PHE A 127 -11.08 -6.63 -12.49
C PHE A 127 -10.74 -5.96 -13.83
N ILE A 128 -9.61 -5.24 -13.90
CA ILE A 128 -9.16 -4.60 -15.15
C ILE A 128 -8.78 -5.65 -16.19
N LEU A 129 -8.03 -6.69 -15.81
CA LEU A 129 -7.60 -7.74 -16.74
C LEU A 129 -8.78 -8.51 -17.34
N GLU A 130 -9.73 -8.94 -16.50
CA GLU A 130 -10.94 -9.64 -16.96
C GLU A 130 -11.76 -8.81 -17.94
N SER A 131 -11.89 -7.51 -17.68
CA SER A 131 -12.63 -6.58 -18.56
C SER A 131 -11.92 -6.34 -19.91
N ASN A 132 -10.65 -6.71 -20.04
CA ASN A 132 -9.81 -6.42 -21.21
C ASN A 132 -9.18 -7.67 -21.87
N ARG A 133 -9.63 -8.87 -21.50
CA ARG A 133 -9.20 -10.11 -22.17
C ARG A 133 -9.45 -10.03 -23.69
N GLY A 134 -8.43 -10.39 -24.48
CA GLY A 134 -8.56 -10.57 -25.92
C GLY A 134 -9.36 -11.83 -26.27
N ASN A 135 -10.02 -11.83 -27.43
CA ASN A 135 -10.66 -13.05 -27.96
C ASN A 135 -9.56 -13.97 -28.51
N VAL A 136 -9.18 -15.01 -27.78
CA VAL A 136 -8.33 -16.08 -28.31
C VAL A 136 -9.13 -16.83 -29.36
N LYS A 137 -8.76 -16.71 -30.65
CA LYS A 137 -9.22 -17.65 -31.67
C LYS A 137 -8.69 -19.03 -31.30
N GLN A 138 -9.57 -19.95 -30.92
CA GLN A 138 -9.24 -21.37 -30.90
C GLN A 138 -8.83 -21.79 -32.31
N THR A 139 -7.53 -21.88 -32.59
CA THR A 139 -7.05 -22.72 -33.69
C THR A 139 -7.31 -24.16 -33.28
N LYS A 140 -8.49 -24.66 -33.68
CA LYS A 140 -8.72 -26.10 -33.83
C LYS A 140 -7.66 -26.60 -34.80
N ASN A 141 -6.65 -27.30 -34.29
CA ASN A 141 -5.89 -28.22 -35.13
C ASN A 141 -6.71 -29.51 -35.17
N GLU A 142 -7.53 -29.63 -36.21
CA GLU A 142 -7.98 -30.92 -36.74
C GLU A 142 -6.79 -31.52 -37.51
N PHE A 143 -6.27 -32.65 -37.04
CA PHE A 143 -5.75 -33.77 -37.84
C PHE A 143 -5.77 -35.05 -36.99
#